data_AF-A0A519RQT8-F1
#
_entry.id   AF-A0A519RQT8-F1
#
_cell.length_a   1.000
_cell.length_b   1.000
_cell.length_c   1.000
_cell.angle_alpha   90.00
_cell.angle_beta   90.00
_cell.angle_gamma   90.00
#
_symmetry.space_group_name_H-M   'P 1'
#
loop_
_entity.id
_entity.type
_entity.pdbx_description
1 polymer ?
#
loop_
_entity_poly.entity_id
_entity_poly.type
_entity_poly.pdbx_seq_one_letter_code
_entity_poly.pdbx_strand_id
1 'polypeptide(L)' 'MAWFKRQEKGIITPTEQKKETPDGLWYKCPECKTVATMA' A
#
# COMPACT_ATOMS: atom_id res chain seq x y z
N MET A 1 -6.52 -11.68 23.01
CA MET A 1 -6.01 -10.29 22.97
C MET A 1 -5.96 -9.88 21.50
N ALA A 2 -6.75 -8.89 21.06
CA ALA A 2 -6.70 -8.43 19.67
C ALA A 2 -5.44 -7.55 19.50
N TRP A 3 -4.53 -7.97 18.63
CA TRP A 3 -3.23 -7.32 18.34
C TRP A 3 -3.38 -5.89 17.80
N PHE A 4 -4.57 -5.55 17.32
CA PHE A 4 -4.94 -4.20 16.95
C PHE A 4 -6.43 -3.99 17.18
N LYS A 5 -6.80 -2.91 17.86
CA LYS A 5 -8.17 -2.44 17.98
C LYS A 5 -8.23 -1.04 17.40
N ARG A 6 -9.03 -0.87 16.34
CA ARG A 6 -9.30 0.42 15.74
C ARG A 6 -10.11 1.26 16.73
N GLN A 7 -9.60 2.45 17.07
CA GLN A 7 -10.24 3.37 18.02
C GLN A 7 -11.39 4.15 17.37
N GLU A 8 -11.23 4.59 16.12
CA GLU A 8 -12.19 5.46 15.43
C GLU A 8 -12.50 4.94 14.01
N LYS A 9 -13.76 5.08 13.59
CA LYS A 9 -14.20 4.77 12.21
C LYS A 9 -13.90 5.97 11.29
N GLY A 10 -13.57 5.71 10.03
CA GLY A 10 -13.08 6.71 9.05
C GLY A 10 -11.56 6.72 8.83
N ILE A 11 -11.12 7.44 7.79
CA ILE A 11 -9.71 7.78 7.54
C ILE A 11 -9.50 9.17 8.14
N ILE A 12 -8.87 9.23 9.31
CA ILE A 12 -8.58 10.50 10.00
C ILE A 12 -7.26 11.13 9.56
N THR A 13 -6.48 10.42 8.73
CA THR A 13 -5.19 10.89 8.25
C THR A 13 -5.39 12.08 7.30
N PRO A 14 -4.82 13.26 7.61
CA PRO A 14 -4.87 14.42 6.72
C PRO A 14 -4.29 14.08 5.35
N THR A 15 -4.81 14.69 4.28
CA THR A 15 -4.36 14.44 2.91
C THR A 15 -2.86 14.66 2.72
N GLU A 16 -2.27 15.63 3.43
CA GLU A 16 -0.84 15.95 3.40
C GLU A 16 0.04 14.86 4.02
N GLN A 17 -0.52 14.06 4.93
CA GLN A 17 0.18 12.95 5.59
C GLN A 17 -0.13 11.61 4.93
N LYS A 18 -0.90 11.60 3.84
CA LYS A 18 -1.03 10.44 2.99
C LYS A 18 0.33 10.20 2.34
N LYS A 19 1.06 9.23 2.90
CA LYS A 19 2.15 8.61 2.16
C LYS A 19 1.47 7.83 1.04
N GLU A 20 1.53 8.36 -0.17
CA GLU A 20 1.26 7.55 -1.35
C GLU A 20 2.09 6.28 -1.22
N THR A 21 1.48 5.15 -1.53
CA THR A 21 2.20 3.88 -1.47
C THR A 21 3.35 4.04 -2.47
N PRO A 22 4.64 3.89 -2.08
CA PRO A 22 5.70 3.90 -3.06
C PRO A 22 5.30 2.90 -4.15
N ASP A 23 5.36 3.31 -5.42
CA ASP A 23 5.00 2.46 -6.55
C ASP A 23 5.65 1.10 -6.31
N GLY A 24 4.79 0.10 -6.10
CA GLY A 24 5.14 -1.06 -5.28
C GLY A 24 6.38 -1.76 -5.79
N LEU A 25 6.93 -2.63 -4.94
CA LEU A 25 7.97 -3.64 -5.21
C LEU A 25 7.74 -4.50 -6.48
N TRP A 26 6.66 -4.26 -7.23
CA TRP A 26 6.04 -5.05 -8.27
C TRP A 26 6.13 -4.26 -9.58
N TYR A 27 6.96 -4.72 -10.52
CA TYR A 27 7.00 -4.14 -11.86
C TYR A 27 6.23 -5.04 -12.83
N LYS A 28 5.40 -4.43 -13.66
CA LYS A 28 4.74 -5.13 -14.76
C LYS A 28 5.70 -5.19 -15.93
N CYS A 29 6.13 -6.39 -16.28
CA CYS A 29 6.89 -6.65 -17.49
C CYS A 29 6.06 -6.23 -18.72
N PRO A 30 6.52 -5.27 -19.55
CA PRO A 30 5.75 -4.77 -20.69
C PRO A 30 5.58 -5.85 -21.78
N GLU A 31 6.57 -6.72 -21.94
CA GLU A 31 6.59 -7.81 -22.92
C GLU A 31 5.68 -8.97 -22.50
N CYS A 32 5.80 -9.40 -21.25
CA CYS A 32 5.21 -10.63 -20.76
C CYS A 32 3.91 -10.43 -19.96
N LYS A 33 3.54 -9.17 -19.67
CA LYS A 33 2.37 -8.74 -18.85
C LYS A 33 2.33 -9.33 -17.44
N THR A 34 3.36 -10.06 -17.04
CA THR A 34 3.52 -10.65 -15.72
C THR A 34 3.97 -9.58 -14.73
N VAL A 35 3.43 -9.65 -13.51
CA VAL A 35 3.82 -8.76 -12.42
C VAL A 35 4.85 -9.51 -11.57
N ALA A 36 6.06 -8.95 -11.45
CA ALA A 36 7.16 -9.54 -10.70
C ALA A 36 7.58 -8.63 -9.55
N THR A 37 7.81 -9.22 -8.37
CA THR A 37 8.36 -8.52 -7.21
C THR A 37 9.88 -8.46 -7.29
N MET A 38 10.50 -7.28 -7.15
CA MET A 38 11.95 -7.17 -6.92
C MET A 38 12.28 -7.80 -5.57
N ALA A 39 13.07 -8.87 -5.61
CA ALA A 39 13.64 -9.53 -4.43
C ALA A 39 14.79 -8.71 -3.84
#